data_AF-A0A527ZHD9-F1
#
_entry.id   AF-A0A527ZHD9-F1
#
_cell.length_a   1.000
_cell.length_b   1.000
_cell.length_c   1.000
_cell.angle_alpha   90.00
_cell.angle_beta   90.00
_cell.angle_gamma   90.00
#
_symmetry.space_group_name_H-M   'P 1'
#
loop_
_entity.id
_entity.type
_entity.pdbx_description
1 polymer ?
#
loop_
_entity_poly.entity_id
_entity_poly.type
_entity_poly.pdbx_seq_one_letter_code
_entity_poly.pdbx_strand_id
1 'polypeptide(L)'
;VVPGALRAPGENPSAFGIESAVDELAYEVGIDPLEIRLRNYAEQDPEAKKPWSTRQLREAFAAGAEAFGWSKRAPEPRSMRDGNQLIGWGVAAGTYPVRRAYGEAMVRILADGSVEVESSSIDMGQGTYTILAQTAAEVVGVPAEDVVVKLGDSRYARAGVTGGSRLAGVMTGAVHK
;
A
#
# COMPACT_ATOMS: atom_id res chain seq x y z
N VAL A 1 4.26 30.17 4.17
CA VAL A 1 4.28 28.99 3.29
C VAL A 1 3.10 28.12 3.67
N VAL A 2 2.30 27.67 2.70
CA VAL A 2 1.17 26.75 2.95
C VAL A 2 1.69 25.31 2.78
N PRO A 3 1.55 24.42 3.78
CA PRO A 3 1.95 23.01 3.64
C PRO A 3 1.17 22.29 2.53
N GLY A 4 1.75 21.21 2.00
CA GLY A 4 1.14 20.37 0.96
C GLY A 4 1.22 18.88 1.29
N ALA A 5 0.58 18.05 0.47
CA ALA A 5 0.61 16.61 0.64
C ALA A 5 1.97 16.01 0.26
N LEU A 6 2.49 15.11 1.09
CA LEU A 6 3.58 14.18 0.80
C LEU A 6 3.10 12.75 1.11
N ARG A 7 3.71 11.73 0.51
CA ARG A 7 3.27 10.34 0.57
C ARG A 7 2.97 9.90 2.02
N ALA A 8 1.76 9.39 2.26
CA ALA A 8 1.17 9.08 3.56
C ALA A 8 1.06 10.31 4.52
N PRO A 9 0.28 11.35 4.13
CA PRO A 9 0.20 12.60 4.86
C PRO A 9 -0.49 12.42 6.23
N GLY A 10 0.26 12.58 7.31
CA GLY A 10 -0.22 12.37 8.67
C GLY A 10 0.04 10.96 9.19
N GLU A 11 -0.22 9.93 8.38
CA GLU A 11 0.08 8.55 8.76
C GLU A 11 1.59 8.31 8.92
N ASN A 12 2.44 8.90 8.05
CA ASN A 12 3.90 8.74 8.15
C ASN A 12 4.49 9.27 9.48
N PRO A 13 4.31 10.55 9.86
CA PRO A 13 4.85 11.06 11.12
C PRO A 13 4.19 10.40 12.35
N SER A 14 2.91 10.01 12.25
CA SER A 14 2.23 9.28 13.32
C SER A 14 2.85 7.91 13.58
N ALA A 15 3.05 7.11 12.52
CA ALA A 15 3.68 5.80 12.62
C ALA A 15 5.12 5.91 13.11
N PHE A 16 5.89 6.91 12.65
CA PHE A 16 7.25 7.14 13.14
C PHE A 16 7.29 7.34 14.65
N GLY A 17 6.45 8.22 15.20
CA GLY A 17 6.42 8.48 16.64
C GLY A 17 6.01 7.26 17.45
N ILE A 18 4.95 6.56 17.03
CA ILE A 18 4.44 5.38 17.74
C ILE A 18 5.44 4.24 17.70
N GLU A 19 5.99 3.91 16.53
CA GLU A 19 6.88 2.74 16.37
C GLU A 19 8.25 2.96 17.01
N SER A 20 8.72 4.21 17.11
CA SER A 20 9.90 4.56 17.90
C SER A 20 9.63 4.34 19.40
N ALA A 21 8.49 4.82 19.91
CA ALA A 21 8.10 4.63 21.30
C ALA A 21 7.90 3.15 21.67
N VAL A 22 7.39 2.33 20.73
CA VAL A 22 7.27 0.87 20.93
C VAL A 22 8.65 0.20 21.02
N ASP A 23 9.63 0.66 20.25
CA ASP A 23 11.00 0.13 20.32
C ASP A 23 11.68 0.53 21.64
N GLU A 24 11.54 1.79 22.07
CA GLU A 24 12.01 2.25 23.39
C GLU A 24 11.38 1.43 24.53
N LEU A 25 10.07 1.20 24.47
CA LEU A 25 9.36 0.36 25.43
C LEU A 25 9.93 -1.07 25.43
N ALA A 26 10.17 -1.66 24.26
CA ALA A 26 10.69 -3.02 24.13
C ALA A 26 12.03 -3.18 24.87
N TYR A 27 12.93 -2.19 24.74
CA TYR A 27 14.19 -2.15 25.47
C TYR A 27 14.01 -1.97 26.98
N GLU A 28 13.14 -1.05 27.41
CA GLU A 28 12.87 -0.78 28.82
C GLU A 28 12.34 -2.03 29.55
N VAL A 29 11.49 -2.82 28.89
CA VAL A 29 10.91 -4.04 29.49
C VAL A 29 11.64 -5.33 29.14
N GLY A 30 12.74 -5.27 28.39
CA GLY A 30 13.55 -6.44 28.01
C GLY A 30 12.81 -7.45 27.12
N ILE A 31 11.91 -6.99 26.25
CA ILE A 31 11.17 -7.83 25.30
C ILE A 31 11.71 -7.56 23.88
N ASP A 32 11.80 -8.59 23.04
CA ASP A 32 12.17 -8.39 21.63
C ASP A 32 11.17 -7.45 20.92
N PRO A 33 11.63 -6.46 20.11
CA PRO A 33 10.75 -5.51 19.44
C PRO A 33 9.69 -6.14 18.52
N LEU A 34 9.94 -7.31 17.93
CA LEU A 34 8.92 -8.01 17.15
C LEU A 34 7.89 -8.69 18.07
N GLU A 35 8.36 -9.31 19.15
CA GLU A 35 7.51 -9.98 20.13
C GLU A 35 6.56 -9.01 20.84
N ILE A 36 7.02 -7.82 21.24
CA ILE A 36 6.14 -6.84 21.91
C ILE A 36 4.98 -6.41 20.99
N ARG A 37 5.20 -6.33 19.68
CA ARG A 37 4.16 -6.02 18.68
C ARG A 37 3.15 -7.15 18.56
N LEU A 38 3.59 -8.41 18.64
CA LEU A 38 2.70 -9.58 18.63
C LEU A 38 1.88 -9.71 19.92
N ARG A 39 2.46 -9.36 21.07
CA ARG A 39 1.75 -9.31 22.36
C ARG A 39 0.67 -8.24 22.40
N ASN A 40 0.90 -7.11 21.74
CA ASN A 40 -0.04 -5.99 21.64
C ASN A 40 -0.89 -6.04 20.37
N TYR A 41 -0.97 -7.19 19.70
CA TYR A 41 -1.73 -7.33 18.47
C TYR A 41 -3.23 -7.13 18.73
N ALA A 42 -3.82 -6.20 17.99
CA ALA A 42 -5.26 -5.95 18.06
C ALA A 42 -6.05 -6.91 17.14
N GLU A 43 -6.84 -7.81 17.73
CA GLU A 43 -7.69 -8.76 16.99
C GLU A 43 -8.84 -8.09 16.23
N GLN A 44 -9.19 -6.86 16.60
CA GLN A 44 -10.17 -6.01 15.93
C GLN A 44 -9.70 -4.56 15.95
N ASP A 45 -10.38 -3.67 15.22
CA ASP A 45 -10.11 -2.24 15.26
C ASP A 45 -10.50 -1.67 16.64
N PRO A 46 -9.53 -1.21 17.47
CA PRO A 46 -9.84 -0.69 18.79
C PRO A 46 -10.51 0.69 18.74
N GLU A 47 -10.30 1.47 17.68
CA GLU A 47 -10.87 2.79 17.49
C GLU A 47 -12.29 2.68 16.94
N ALA A 48 -12.46 1.96 15.83
CA ALA A 48 -13.76 1.79 15.18
C ALA A 48 -14.65 0.73 15.84
N LYS A 49 -14.09 -0.10 16.72
CA LYS A 49 -14.77 -1.23 17.41
C LYS A 49 -15.42 -2.21 16.43
N LYS A 50 -14.70 -2.55 15.36
CA LYS A 50 -15.17 -3.43 14.28
C LYS A 50 -14.15 -4.51 13.96
N PRO A 51 -14.58 -5.69 13.50
CA PRO A 51 -13.66 -6.69 13.01
C PRO A 51 -12.88 -6.15 11.79
N TRP A 52 -11.64 -6.56 11.66
CA TRP A 52 -10.87 -6.33 10.45
C TRP A 52 -11.56 -7.02 9.27
N SER A 53 -11.60 -6.38 8.10
CA SER A 53 -11.99 -7.07 6.87
C SER A 53 -11.00 -8.18 6.54
N THR A 54 -9.72 -7.80 6.46
CA THR A 54 -8.56 -8.68 6.35
C THR A 54 -7.35 -7.95 6.94
N ARG A 55 -6.56 -8.62 7.77
CA ARG A 55 -5.32 -8.06 8.32
C ARG A 55 -4.29 -9.18 8.46
N GLN A 56 -3.33 -9.21 7.55
CA GLN A 56 -2.28 -10.23 7.52
C GLN A 56 -0.97 -9.76 8.19
N LEU A 57 -1.09 -8.99 9.28
CA LEU A 57 0.09 -8.37 9.90
C LEU A 57 0.94 -9.40 10.68
N ARG A 58 0.34 -10.44 11.26
CA ARG A 58 1.12 -11.52 11.92
C ARG A 58 1.93 -12.29 10.88
N GLU A 59 1.31 -12.59 9.75
CA GLU A 59 1.92 -13.27 8.60
C GLU A 59 3.02 -12.41 7.98
N ALA A 60 2.80 -11.10 7.84
CA ALA A 60 3.82 -10.16 7.38
C ALA A 60 5.03 -10.11 8.33
N PHE A 61 4.81 -10.11 9.64
CA PHE A 61 5.91 -10.19 10.61
C PHE A 61 6.64 -11.53 10.52
N ALA A 62 5.93 -12.65 10.43
CA ALA A 62 6.56 -13.97 10.33
C ALA A 62 7.41 -14.09 9.06
N ALA A 63 6.85 -13.77 7.90
CA ALA A 63 7.54 -13.85 6.62
C ALA A 63 8.71 -12.85 6.54
N GLY A 64 8.52 -11.62 7.03
CA GLY A 64 9.58 -10.61 7.08
C GLY A 64 10.72 -11.01 8.01
N ALA A 65 10.41 -11.53 9.20
CA ALA A 65 11.40 -11.99 10.16
C ALA A 65 12.21 -13.18 9.63
N GLU A 66 11.55 -14.14 8.98
CA GLU A 66 12.21 -15.30 8.37
C GLU A 66 13.16 -14.86 7.26
N ALA A 67 12.66 -14.09 6.28
CA ALA A 67 13.45 -13.64 5.13
C ALA A 67 14.63 -12.74 5.53
N PHE A 68 14.45 -11.90 6.56
CA PHE A 68 15.51 -11.04 7.08
C PHE A 68 16.52 -11.80 7.97
N GLY A 69 16.12 -12.95 8.52
CA GLY A 69 16.93 -13.71 9.48
C GLY A 69 16.89 -13.13 10.90
N TRP A 70 15.77 -12.53 11.30
CA TRP A 70 15.58 -11.83 12.59
C TRP A 70 15.98 -12.66 13.81
N SER A 71 15.86 -13.99 13.74
CA SER A 71 16.29 -14.91 14.81
C SER A 71 17.78 -14.82 15.16
N LYS A 72 18.60 -14.22 14.29
CA LYS A 72 20.04 -13.98 14.52
C LYS A 72 20.33 -12.63 15.18
N ARG A 73 19.30 -11.82 15.46
CA ARG A 73 19.45 -10.51 16.11
C ARG A 73 19.99 -10.71 17.54
N ALA A 74 21.07 -10.02 17.87
CA ALA A 74 21.46 -9.84 19.27
C ALA A 74 20.68 -8.64 19.87
N PRO A 75 20.06 -8.80 21.05
CA PRO A 75 19.18 -7.78 21.62
C PRO A 75 19.96 -6.52 22.07
N GLU A 76 21.18 -6.71 22.57
CA GLU A 76 22.00 -5.64 23.13
C GLU A 76 22.45 -4.63 22.07
N PRO A 77 22.23 -3.32 22.25
CA PRO A 77 22.73 -2.32 21.32
C PRO A 77 24.25 -2.40 21.18
N ARG A 78 24.76 -2.16 19.97
CA ARG A 78 26.21 -2.18 19.64
C ARG A 78 26.90 -3.55 19.74
N SER A 79 26.15 -4.63 19.95
CA SER A 79 26.65 -6.00 20.04
C SER A 79 27.02 -6.61 18.68
N MET A 80 26.29 -6.28 17.62
CA MET A 80 26.52 -6.78 16.26
C MET A 80 27.47 -5.85 15.49
N ARG A 81 28.50 -6.44 14.86
CA ARG A 81 29.56 -5.70 14.15
C ARG A 81 30.10 -6.48 12.96
N ASP A 82 30.59 -5.75 11.96
CA ASP A 82 31.46 -6.26 10.91
C ASP A 82 32.68 -5.33 10.78
N GLY A 83 33.84 -5.81 11.25
CA GLY A 83 35.04 -5.00 11.43
C GLY A 83 34.77 -3.74 12.27
N ASN A 84 34.92 -2.58 11.62
CA ASN A 84 34.71 -1.27 12.25
C ASN A 84 33.28 -0.73 12.13
N GLN A 85 32.37 -1.47 11.51
CA GLN A 85 30.97 -1.06 11.33
C GLN A 85 30.07 -1.64 12.41
N LEU A 86 29.23 -0.79 12.99
CA LEU A 86 28.14 -1.19 13.87
C LEU A 86 26.95 -1.62 13.01
N ILE A 87 26.43 -2.81 13.28
CA ILE A 87 25.24 -3.33 12.61
C ILE A 87 24.05 -3.15 13.54
N GLY A 88 22.98 -2.55 13.03
CA GLY A 88 21.72 -2.34 13.74
C GLY A 88 20.56 -2.92 12.95
N TRP A 89 19.70 -3.68 13.63
CA TRP A 89 18.50 -4.29 13.06
C TRP A 89 17.27 -3.71 13.75
N GLY A 90 16.27 -3.30 12.97
CA GLY A 90 15.05 -2.69 13.47
C GLY A 90 13.83 -3.23 12.73
N VAL A 91 12.66 -3.11 13.37
CA VAL A 91 11.37 -3.52 12.84
C VAL A 91 10.32 -2.50 13.26
N ALA A 92 9.35 -2.24 12.39
CA ALA A 92 8.21 -1.38 12.66
C ALA A 92 6.96 -1.93 11.96
N ALA A 93 5.78 -1.69 12.54
CA ALA A 93 4.51 -1.90 11.87
C ALA A 93 4.20 -0.73 10.93
N GLY A 94 3.65 -1.03 9.76
CA GLY A 94 3.14 -0.02 8.82
C GLY A 94 1.68 -0.29 8.48
N THR A 95 0.90 0.78 8.30
CA THR A 95 -0.49 0.68 7.84
C THR A 95 -0.86 1.88 6.98
N TYR A 96 -1.87 1.71 6.13
CA TYR A 96 -2.48 2.79 5.38
C TYR A 96 -3.97 2.48 5.14
N PRO A 97 -4.89 3.45 5.31
CA PRO A 97 -6.32 3.17 5.23
C PRO A 97 -6.75 2.87 3.79
N VAL A 98 -7.62 1.88 3.64
CA VAL A 98 -8.33 1.65 2.37
C VAL A 98 -9.53 2.59 2.31
N ARG A 99 -9.53 3.49 1.32
CA ARG A 99 -10.66 4.40 1.06
C ARG A 99 -11.30 4.04 -0.28
N ARG A 100 -12.60 4.23 -0.40
CA ARG A 100 -13.33 4.14 -1.66
C ARG A 100 -13.69 5.53 -2.18
N ALA A 101 -13.91 5.62 -3.47
CA ALA A 101 -14.30 6.84 -4.16
C ALA A 101 -15.22 6.49 -5.32
N TYR A 102 -15.82 7.53 -5.90
CA TYR A 102 -16.45 7.44 -7.20
C TYR A 102 -15.40 7.50 -8.32
N GLY A 103 -15.61 6.74 -9.39
CA GLY A 103 -14.84 6.78 -10.62
C GLY A 103 -15.64 6.16 -11.77
N GLU A 104 -15.44 6.69 -12.97
CA GLU A 104 -16.06 6.26 -14.22
C GLU A 104 -14.95 6.00 -15.25
N ALA A 105 -15.20 5.01 -16.11
CA ALA A 105 -14.43 4.76 -17.31
C ALA A 105 -15.40 4.60 -18.49
N MET A 106 -14.93 4.94 -19.69
CA MET A 106 -15.60 4.60 -20.94
C MET A 106 -14.79 3.50 -21.62
N VAL A 107 -15.44 2.39 -21.98
CA VAL A 107 -14.82 1.31 -22.76
C VAL A 107 -15.48 1.26 -24.13
N ARG A 108 -14.68 1.27 -25.20
CA ARG A 108 -15.15 1.18 -26.58
C ARG A 108 -14.48 0.02 -27.29
N ILE A 109 -15.26 -0.76 -28.02
CA ILE A 109 -14.74 -1.75 -28.97
C ILE A 109 -14.82 -1.11 -30.35
N LEU A 110 -13.68 -0.97 -31.02
CA LEU A 110 -13.60 -0.34 -32.34
C LEU A 110 -13.90 -1.33 -33.46
N ALA A 111 -14.11 -0.81 -34.67
CA ALA A 111 -14.47 -1.62 -35.83
C ALA A 111 -13.37 -2.60 -36.26
N ASP A 112 -12.12 -2.33 -35.90
CA ASP A 112 -10.96 -3.22 -36.13
C ASP A 112 -10.76 -4.26 -35.02
N GLY A 113 -11.62 -4.26 -33.99
CA GLY A 113 -11.55 -5.19 -32.86
C GLY A 113 -10.67 -4.72 -31.71
N SER A 114 -9.95 -3.59 -31.84
CA SER A 114 -9.20 -3.01 -30.74
C SER A 114 -10.11 -2.42 -29.66
N VAL A 115 -9.61 -2.34 -28.42
CA VAL A 115 -10.37 -1.83 -27.27
C VAL A 115 -9.77 -0.53 -26.78
N GLU A 116 -10.59 0.50 -26.59
CA GLU A 116 -10.18 1.74 -25.96
C GLU A 116 -10.79 1.88 -24.56
N VAL A 117 -9.98 2.30 -23.59
CA VAL A 117 -10.42 2.65 -22.23
C VAL A 117 -10.05 4.10 -21.94
N GLU A 118 -11.04 4.93 -21.59
CA GLU A 118 -10.85 6.37 -21.35
C GLU A 118 -11.28 6.75 -19.92
N SER A 119 -10.45 7.52 -19.21
CA SER A 119 -10.78 8.09 -17.91
C SER A 119 -10.02 9.39 -17.65
N SER A 120 -10.60 10.33 -16.92
CA SER A 120 -9.94 11.57 -16.47
C SER A 120 -8.98 11.35 -15.30
N SER A 121 -8.79 10.09 -14.86
CA SER A 121 -7.78 9.72 -13.87
C SER A 121 -6.38 10.00 -14.41
N ILE A 122 -5.38 10.03 -13.52
CA ILE A 122 -3.99 10.30 -13.91
C ILE A 122 -3.08 9.16 -13.50
N ASP A 123 -2.07 8.92 -14.33
CA ASP A 123 -0.93 8.07 -14.00
C ASP A 123 0.32 8.95 -13.78
N MET A 124 0.94 8.81 -12.62
CA MET A 124 2.18 9.49 -12.24
C MET A 124 3.29 8.48 -11.94
N GLY A 125 3.19 7.27 -12.50
CA GLY A 125 4.15 6.18 -12.33
C GLY A 125 3.64 5.03 -11.48
N GLN A 126 2.38 5.06 -11.00
CA GLN A 126 1.78 3.95 -10.27
C GLN A 126 1.25 2.84 -11.19
N GLY A 127 1.18 3.06 -12.50
CA GLY A 127 0.79 2.04 -13.49
C GLY A 127 -0.71 1.93 -13.74
N THR A 128 -1.45 3.05 -13.62
CA THR A 128 -2.87 3.11 -13.97
C THR A 128 -3.13 2.74 -15.44
N TYR A 129 -2.28 3.16 -16.38
CA TYR A 129 -2.42 2.70 -17.79
C TYR A 129 -2.41 1.17 -17.88
N THR A 130 -1.45 0.53 -17.20
CA THR A 130 -1.24 -0.92 -17.25
C THR A 130 -2.41 -1.69 -16.65
N ILE A 131 -2.84 -1.33 -15.43
CA ILE A 131 -3.89 -2.11 -14.74
C ILE A 131 -5.26 -1.96 -15.40
N LEU A 132 -5.55 -0.82 -16.04
CA LEU A 132 -6.83 -0.66 -16.76
C LEU A 132 -6.83 -1.42 -18.08
N ALA A 133 -5.68 -1.48 -18.78
CA ALA A 133 -5.53 -2.33 -19.96
C ALA A 133 -5.75 -3.80 -19.60
N GLN A 134 -5.07 -4.28 -18.55
CA GLN A 134 -5.22 -5.65 -18.04
C GLN A 134 -6.67 -5.97 -17.64
N THR A 135 -7.33 -5.05 -16.92
CA THR A 135 -8.72 -5.24 -16.47
C THR A 135 -9.67 -5.34 -17.66
N ALA A 136 -9.58 -4.43 -18.64
CA ALA A 136 -10.45 -4.46 -19.82
C ALA A 136 -10.17 -5.69 -20.70
N ALA A 137 -8.90 -6.06 -20.87
CA ALA A 137 -8.47 -7.23 -21.63
C ALA A 137 -9.07 -8.53 -21.05
N GLU A 138 -9.02 -8.70 -19.73
CA GLU A 138 -9.61 -9.85 -19.04
C GLU A 138 -11.13 -9.91 -19.24
N VAL A 139 -11.82 -8.78 -19.14
CA VAL A 139 -13.29 -8.70 -19.26
C VAL A 139 -13.76 -8.92 -20.70
N VAL A 140 -13.07 -8.35 -21.69
CA VAL A 140 -13.44 -8.42 -23.11
C VAL A 140 -12.94 -9.72 -23.77
N GLY A 141 -11.87 -10.31 -23.24
CA GLY A 141 -11.26 -11.53 -23.79
C GLY A 141 -10.29 -11.27 -24.94
N VAL A 142 -9.50 -10.20 -24.86
CA VAL A 142 -8.47 -9.83 -25.85
C VAL A 142 -7.08 -9.78 -25.19
N PRO A 143 -5.98 -9.85 -25.96
CA PRO A 143 -4.64 -9.53 -25.47
C PRO A 143 -4.58 -8.12 -24.86
N ALA A 144 -3.80 -7.92 -23.80
CA ALA A 144 -3.71 -6.62 -23.14
C ALA A 144 -3.02 -5.56 -24.02
N GLU A 145 -2.15 -5.98 -24.94
CA GLU A 145 -1.55 -5.12 -25.96
C GLU A 145 -2.55 -4.55 -26.98
N ASP A 146 -3.72 -5.18 -27.13
CA ASP A 146 -4.80 -4.71 -28.01
C ASP A 146 -5.72 -3.68 -27.32
N VAL A 147 -5.42 -3.33 -26.07
CA VAL A 147 -6.14 -2.32 -25.29
C VAL A 147 -5.36 -1.01 -25.22
N VAL A 148 -5.93 0.05 -25.79
CA VAL A 148 -5.40 1.41 -25.70
C VAL A 148 -6.07 2.16 -24.55
N VAL A 149 -5.29 2.59 -23.57
CA VAL A 149 -5.79 3.37 -22.43
C VAL A 149 -5.44 4.85 -22.61
N LYS A 150 -6.41 5.75 -22.39
CA LYS A 150 -6.25 7.21 -22.46
C LYS A 150 -6.62 7.86 -21.13
N LEU A 151 -5.66 8.57 -20.54
CA LEU A 151 -5.79 9.18 -19.21
C LEU A 151 -5.51 10.69 -19.22
N GLY A 152 -5.88 11.39 -18.14
CA GLY A 152 -5.39 12.74 -17.85
C GLY A 152 -6.04 13.88 -18.64
N ASP A 153 -7.20 13.65 -19.23
CA ASP A 153 -7.97 14.67 -19.94
C ASP A 153 -9.35 14.87 -19.29
N SER A 154 -9.73 16.13 -19.06
CA SER A 154 -11.02 16.49 -18.45
C SER A 154 -12.22 16.23 -19.35
N ARG A 155 -12.00 15.91 -20.64
CA ARG A 155 -13.03 15.47 -21.59
C ARG A 155 -13.39 13.99 -21.41
N TYR A 156 -12.58 13.20 -20.71
CA TYR A 156 -12.83 11.78 -20.47
C TYR A 156 -13.75 11.54 -19.26
N ALA A 157 -14.20 10.28 -19.09
CA ALA A 157 -15.07 9.85 -18.01
C ALA A 157 -14.51 10.22 -16.63
N ARG A 158 -15.37 10.63 -15.69
CA ARG A 158 -14.91 11.31 -14.47
C ARG A 158 -14.17 10.37 -13.51
N ALA A 159 -13.03 10.81 -13.02
CA ALA A 159 -12.32 10.16 -11.91
C ALA A 159 -12.08 11.11 -10.74
N GLY A 160 -12.09 10.57 -9.52
CA GLY A 160 -11.68 11.30 -8.33
C GLY A 160 -10.17 11.51 -8.24
N VAL A 161 -9.73 12.20 -7.19
CA VAL A 161 -8.30 12.47 -6.95
C VAL A 161 -7.46 11.18 -6.88
N THR A 162 -6.33 11.20 -7.58
CA THR A 162 -5.21 10.26 -7.43
C THR A 162 -4.45 10.55 -6.14
N GLY A 163 -4.92 9.95 -5.05
CA GLY A 163 -4.37 10.14 -3.71
C GLY A 163 -5.05 9.23 -2.71
N GLY A 164 -4.44 9.06 -1.53
CA GLY A 164 -4.98 8.15 -0.50
C GLY A 164 -4.97 6.68 -0.94
N SER A 165 -4.05 6.29 -1.82
CA SER A 165 -3.81 4.90 -2.26
C SER A 165 -5.08 4.14 -2.72
N ARG A 166 -6.08 4.85 -3.23
CA ARG A 166 -7.40 4.29 -3.56
C ARG A 166 -7.66 4.10 -5.06
N LEU A 167 -6.93 4.82 -5.91
CA LEU A 167 -7.31 4.99 -7.32
C LEU A 167 -7.35 3.67 -8.08
N ALA A 168 -6.38 2.79 -7.85
CA ALA A 168 -6.31 1.49 -8.53
C ALA A 168 -7.63 0.71 -8.36
N GLY A 169 -8.06 0.46 -7.12
CA GLY A 169 -9.31 -0.28 -6.86
C GLY A 169 -10.57 0.43 -7.33
N VAL A 170 -10.59 1.78 -7.33
CA VAL A 170 -11.73 2.54 -7.86
C VAL A 170 -11.82 2.40 -9.38
N MET A 171 -10.70 2.55 -10.08
CA MET A 171 -10.69 2.58 -11.53
C MET A 171 -10.77 1.21 -12.17
N THR A 172 -10.15 0.17 -11.59
CA THR A 172 -10.35 -1.20 -12.06
C THR A 172 -11.80 -1.64 -11.85
N GLY A 173 -12.41 -1.27 -10.71
CA GLY A 173 -13.85 -1.49 -10.50
C GLY A 173 -14.75 -0.76 -11.50
N ALA A 174 -14.36 0.44 -11.95
CA ALA A 174 -15.10 1.20 -12.96
C ALA A 174 -14.97 0.60 -14.38
N VAL A 175 -13.81 0.04 -14.73
CA VAL A 175 -13.57 -0.62 -16.02
C VAL A 175 -14.22 -2.01 -16.07
N HIS A 176 -14.24 -2.73 -14.95
CA HIS A 176 -14.79 -4.08 -14.88
C HIS A 176 -16.32 -4.13 -14.94
N LYS A 177 -17.01 -3.05 -14.52
CA LYS A 177 -18.47 -3.02 -14.39
C LYS A 177 -19.18 -3.05 -15.75
#